data_AF-A0A954KUK4-F1
#
_entry.id   AF-A0A954KUK4-F1
#
_cell.length_a   1.000
_cell.length_b   1.000
_cell.length_c   1.000
_cell.angle_alpha   90.00
_cell.angle_beta   90.00
_cell.angle_gamma   90.00
#
_symmetry.space_group_name_H-M   'P 1'
#
loop_
_entity.id
_entity.type
_entity.pdbx_description
1 polymer ?
#
loop_
_entity_poly.entity_id
_entity_poly.type
_entity_poly.pdbx_seq_one_letter_code
_entity_poly.pdbx_strand_id
1 'polypeptide(L)'
;MLKFVHLLTAATLIMVGSVVAESPVPIEKVATVADLELEVAGQIETLEKLLGEEAKFEDNEKAIHQAIGVLACMGQAIAEHPGNKETKVQGPQLRDAALSYAEEESFQSATKALGVLKQAQAGECKTESKVEHAWDELIEMYPLMEEMNTRNAKLVRVMKRPRGKPDESLHATTLAVLAIAMLADTSPVFDDADIPKWQGWSNEYRENMMKVADAVRAKDGTTARQWFDKANIACDQCHAEIRD
;
A
#
# COMPACT_ATOMS: atom_id res chain seq x y z
N MET A 1 30.64 -41.88 49.82
CA MET A 1 29.77 -42.21 48.68
C MET A 1 29.08 -40.92 48.24
N LEU A 2 29.45 -40.40 47.07
CA LEU A 2 28.95 -39.15 46.49
C LEU A 2 27.50 -39.31 46.02
N LYS A 3 26.61 -38.37 46.37
CA LYS A 3 25.28 -38.22 45.77
C LYS A 3 25.37 -37.24 44.60
N PHE A 4 25.04 -37.71 43.40
CA PHE A 4 24.93 -36.90 42.19
C PHE A 4 23.66 -36.04 42.25
N VAL A 5 23.82 -34.73 42.04
CA VAL A 5 22.74 -33.78 41.80
C VAL A 5 22.64 -33.62 40.29
N HIS A 6 21.50 -34.03 39.69
CA HIS A 6 21.20 -33.72 38.30
C HIS A 6 20.48 -32.37 38.23
N LEU A 7 21.16 -31.34 37.71
CA LEU A 7 20.52 -30.12 37.23
C LEU A 7 19.85 -30.43 35.89
N LEU A 8 18.53 -30.25 35.81
CA LEU A 8 17.80 -30.10 34.55
C LEU A 8 17.89 -28.63 34.11
N THR A 9 18.63 -28.38 33.04
CA THR A 9 18.65 -27.08 32.37
C THR A 9 17.49 -27.04 31.38
N ALA A 10 16.46 -26.25 31.69
CA ALA A 10 15.38 -25.95 30.74
C ALA A 10 15.90 -24.95 29.70
N ALA A 11 16.00 -25.37 28.44
CA ALA A 11 16.34 -24.49 27.33
C ALA A 11 15.06 -23.79 26.84
N THR A 12 14.91 -22.51 27.18
CA THR A 12 13.86 -21.65 26.63
C THR A 12 14.24 -21.30 25.18
N LEU A 13 13.53 -21.89 24.22
CA LEU A 13 13.65 -21.56 22.80
C LEU A 13 12.91 -20.24 22.55
N ILE A 14 13.65 -19.14 22.47
CA ILE A 14 13.13 -17.85 22.00
C ILE A 14 13.04 -17.95 20.48
N MET A 15 11.83 -18.17 19.94
CA MET A 15 11.57 -17.94 18.52
C MET A 15 11.60 -16.44 18.27
N VAL A 16 12.73 -15.96 17.76
CA VAL A 16 12.83 -14.61 17.19
C VAL A 16 12.10 -14.68 15.86
N GLY A 17 10.86 -14.19 15.82
CA GLY A 17 10.17 -13.96 14.56
C GLY A 17 10.97 -12.96 13.75
N SER A 18 11.46 -13.37 12.58
CA SER A 18 12.10 -12.47 11.63
C SER A 18 11.05 -11.48 11.16
N VAL A 19 11.14 -10.23 11.59
CA VAL A 19 10.38 -9.13 10.98
C VAL A 19 10.93 -9.01 9.56
N VAL A 20 10.18 -9.49 8.57
CA VAL A 20 10.54 -9.34 7.17
C VAL A 20 10.24 -7.89 6.81
N ALA A 21 11.22 -7.02 6.99
CA ALA A 21 11.10 -5.58 6.78
C ALA A 21 11.25 -5.15 5.31
N GLU A 22 11.35 -6.11 4.39
CA GLU A 22 11.44 -5.93 2.94
C GLU A 22 10.12 -6.38 2.30
N SER A 23 9.72 -5.77 1.18
CA SER A 23 8.53 -6.19 0.44
C SER A 23 8.58 -7.69 0.13
N PRO A 24 7.45 -8.41 0.31
CA PRO A 24 7.35 -9.82 -0.08
C PRO A 24 7.51 -10.03 -1.59
N VAL A 25 7.51 -8.95 -2.40
CA VAL A 25 7.77 -8.99 -3.85
C VAL A 25 8.67 -7.83 -4.32
N PRO A 26 9.56 -8.05 -5.30
CA PRO A 26 10.37 -6.95 -5.84
C PRO A 26 9.52 -5.83 -6.45
N ILE A 27 9.68 -4.59 -5.96
CA ILE A 27 8.82 -3.46 -6.32
C ILE A 27 8.91 -3.10 -7.80
N GLU A 28 10.09 -3.23 -8.42
CA GLU A 28 10.30 -2.94 -9.84
C GLU A 28 9.51 -3.85 -10.79
N LYS A 29 9.00 -4.98 -10.29
CA LYS A 29 8.08 -5.83 -11.05
C LYS A 29 6.64 -5.32 -10.98
N VAL A 30 6.29 -4.53 -9.97
CA VAL A 30 4.91 -4.09 -9.69
C VAL A 30 4.65 -2.69 -10.26
N ALA A 31 5.59 -1.76 -10.06
CA ALA A 31 5.45 -0.38 -10.47
C ALA A 31 6.78 0.21 -10.93
N THR A 32 6.73 1.14 -11.88
CA THR A 32 7.91 1.96 -12.21
C THR A 32 8.03 3.12 -11.23
N VAL A 33 9.24 3.65 -11.00
CA VAL A 33 9.43 4.86 -10.18
C VAL A 33 8.57 6.03 -10.68
N ALA A 34 8.44 6.19 -12.00
CA ALA A 34 7.62 7.24 -12.59
C ALA A 34 6.12 7.10 -12.26
N ASP A 35 5.58 5.87 -12.20
CA ASP A 35 4.21 5.65 -11.73
C ASP A 35 4.09 6.04 -10.25
N LEU A 36 5.06 5.65 -9.41
CA LEU A 36 5.06 5.99 -7.99
C LEU A 36 5.11 7.51 -7.77
N GLU A 37 5.98 8.23 -8.47
CA GLU A 37 6.05 9.70 -8.42
C GLU A 37 4.74 10.36 -8.83
N LEU A 38 4.09 9.85 -9.87
CA LEU A 38 2.82 10.39 -10.37
C LEU A 38 1.69 10.17 -9.35
N GLU A 39 1.62 9.01 -8.71
CA GLU A 39 0.63 8.72 -7.67
C GLU A 39 0.88 9.58 -6.42
N VAL A 40 2.14 9.75 -6.00
CA VAL A 40 2.50 10.65 -4.89
C VAL A 40 2.03 12.07 -5.17
N ALA A 41 2.28 12.59 -6.38
CA ALA A 41 1.81 13.91 -6.77
C ALA A 41 0.28 14.03 -6.77
N GLY A 42 -0.41 13.03 -7.31
CA GLY A 42 -1.88 13.00 -7.32
C GLY A 42 -2.50 12.93 -5.92
N GLN A 43 -1.91 12.19 -4.99
CA GLN A 43 -2.40 12.11 -3.61
C GLN A 43 -2.11 13.37 -2.81
N ILE A 44 -0.97 14.02 -3.00
CA ILE A 44 -0.69 15.31 -2.37
C ILE A 44 -1.69 16.37 -2.85
N GLU A 45 -1.99 16.42 -4.16
CA GLU A 45 -3.02 17.33 -4.69
C GLU A 45 -4.42 17.00 -4.14
N THR A 46 -4.73 15.71 -3.97
CA THR A 46 -5.97 15.26 -3.29
C THR A 46 -6.05 15.80 -1.87
N LEU A 47 -4.99 15.62 -1.08
CA LEU A 47 -4.94 16.10 0.30
C LEU A 47 -5.03 17.62 0.41
N GLU A 48 -4.38 18.37 -0.48
CA GLU A 48 -4.50 19.83 -0.53
C GLU A 48 -5.96 20.28 -0.71
N LYS A 49 -6.74 19.56 -1.53
CA LYS A 49 -8.16 19.85 -1.74
C LYS A 49 -9.00 19.48 -0.52
N LEU A 50 -8.75 18.31 0.07
CA LEU A 50 -9.51 17.81 1.22
C LEU A 50 -9.27 18.65 2.48
N LEU A 51 -8.07 19.19 2.65
CA LEU A 51 -7.66 20.03 3.78
C LEU A 51 -7.81 21.54 3.51
N GLY A 52 -8.38 21.92 2.37
CA GLY A 52 -8.53 23.34 2.00
C GLY A 52 -9.54 24.10 2.87
N GLU A 53 -10.46 23.39 3.54
CA GLU A 53 -11.47 23.97 4.42
C GLU A 53 -11.58 23.15 5.70
N GLU A 54 -11.15 23.70 6.84
CA GLU A 54 -11.21 23.03 8.16
C GLU A 54 -12.62 22.54 8.51
N ALA A 55 -13.65 23.31 8.17
CA ALA A 55 -15.05 22.96 8.42
C ALA A 55 -15.52 21.70 7.68
N LYS A 56 -14.78 21.23 6.66
CA LYS A 56 -15.07 19.99 5.91
C LYS A 56 -14.18 18.83 6.34
N PHE A 57 -13.34 19.00 7.37
CA PHE A 57 -12.40 17.96 7.77
C PHE A 57 -13.12 16.66 8.13
N GLU A 58 -14.14 16.70 8.99
CA GLU A 58 -14.92 15.52 9.39
C GLU A 58 -15.59 14.84 8.17
N ASP A 59 -16.16 15.63 7.25
CA ASP A 59 -16.77 15.10 6.01
C ASP A 59 -15.74 14.42 5.08
N ASN A 60 -14.47 14.84 5.16
CA ASN A 60 -13.38 14.38 4.32
C ASN A 60 -12.48 13.34 5.00
N GLU A 61 -12.67 13.06 6.29
CA GLU A 61 -11.78 12.26 7.14
C GLU A 61 -11.43 10.92 6.49
N LYS A 62 -12.44 10.19 6.01
CA LYS A 62 -12.24 8.92 5.30
C LYS A 62 -11.33 9.06 4.07
N ALA A 63 -11.58 10.09 3.25
CA ALA A 63 -10.78 10.33 2.04
C ALA A 63 -9.35 10.77 2.38
N ILE A 64 -9.16 11.48 3.50
CA ILE A 64 -7.85 11.86 4.02
C ILE A 64 -7.08 10.62 4.48
N HIS A 65 -7.72 9.72 5.24
CA HIS A 65 -7.10 8.46 5.69
C HIS A 65 -6.68 7.59 4.51
N GLN A 66 -7.53 7.46 3.49
CA GLN A 66 -7.21 6.73 2.27
C GLN A 66 -6.00 7.33 1.54
N ALA A 67 -5.99 8.64 1.31
CA ALA A 67 -4.91 9.32 0.60
C ALA A 67 -3.58 9.21 1.36
N ILE A 68 -3.60 9.32 2.69
CA ILE A 68 -2.42 9.19 3.54
C ILE A 68 -1.90 7.75 3.53
N GLY A 69 -2.77 6.74 3.69
CA GLY A 69 -2.36 5.35 3.62
C GLY A 69 -1.77 4.95 2.26
N VAL A 70 -2.31 5.49 1.16
CA VAL A 70 -1.71 5.34 -0.18
C VAL A 70 -0.31 5.97 -0.21
N LEU A 71 -0.13 7.17 0.33
CA LEU A 71 1.18 7.83 0.39
C LEU A 71 2.20 7.04 1.24
N ALA A 72 1.77 6.40 2.32
CA ALA A 72 2.63 5.50 3.10
C ALA A 72 3.11 4.32 2.26
N CYS A 73 2.20 3.66 1.54
CA CYS A 73 2.54 2.54 0.63
C CYS A 73 3.44 2.98 -0.52
N MET A 74 3.17 4.14 -1.15
CA MET A 74 4.03 4.67 -2.22
C MET A 74 5.40 5.07 -1.69
N GLY A 75 5.49 5.63 -0.48
CA GLY A 75 6.75 5.98 0.17
C GLY A 75 7.62 4.74 0.41
N GLN A 76 7.04 3.66 0.92
CA GLN A 76 7.75 2.38 1.08
C GLN A 76 8.16 1.78 -0.27
N ALA A 77 7.24 1.78 -1.26
CA ALA A 77 7.55 1.31 -2.60
C ALA A 77 8.75 2.08 -3.20
N ILE A 78 8.78 3.41 -3.08
CA ILE A 78 9.91 4.22 -3.55
C ILE A 78 11.18 3.90 -2.76
N ALA A 79 11.09 3.72 -1.44
CA ALA A 79 12.26 3.40 -0.61
C ALA A 79 12.95 2.10 -1.07
N GLU A 80 12.17 1.07 -1.38
CA GLU A 80 12.66 -0.25 -1.78
C GLU A 80 12.91 -0.42 -3.28
N HIS A 81 12.37 0.47 -4.13
CA HIS A 81 12.55 0.35 -5.58
C HIS A 81 14.03 0.60 -5.97
N PRO A 82 14.66 -0.24 -6.81
CA PRO A 82 16.07 -0.08 -7.21
C PRO A 82 16.39 1.26 -7.90
N GLY A 83 15.43 1.82 -8.63
CA GLY A 83 15.46 3.15 -9.23
C GLY A 83 15.23 4.34 -8.26
N ASN A 84 15.24 4.16 -6.93
CA ASN A 84 14.97 5.23 -5.96
C ASN A 84 15.88 6.47 -6.08
N LYS A 85 17.07 6.33 -6.68
CA LYS A 85 17.99 7.44 -6.96
C LYS A 85 17.62 8.24 -8.21
N GLU A 86 16.68 7.75 -9.02
CA GLU A 86 16.21 8.41 -10.24
C GLU A 86 15.10 9.43 -9.94
N THR A 87 14.49 9.34 -8.76
CA THR A 87 13.50 10.28 -8.26
C THR A 87 14.11 11.24 -7.23
N LYS A 88 13.53 12.44 -7.12
CA LYS A 88 13.78 13.35 -6.01
C LYS A 88 12.92 13.05 -4.78
N VAL A 89 11.88 12.24 -4.93
CA VAL A 89 10.96 11.90 -3.84
C VAL A 89 11.71 11.09 -2.79
N GLN A 90 11.73 11.61 -1.57
CA GLN A 90 12.33 10.96 -0.41
C GLN A 90 11.35 9.94 0.16
N GLY A 91 11.30 8.73 -0.42
CA GLY A 91 10.36 7.66 -0.07
C GLY A 91 10.20 7.39 1.44
N PRO A 92 11.29 7.15 2.19
CA PRO A 92 11.22 6.94 3.63
C PRO A 92 10.54 8.09 4.40
N GLN A 93 10.92 9.33 4.10
CA GLN A 93 10.37 10.52 4.74
C GLN A 93 8.91 10.75 4.35
N LEU A 94 8.54 10.42 3.11
CA LEU A 94 7.15 10.46 2.65
C LEU A 94 6.28 9.49 3.46
N ARG A 95 6.76 8.25 3.63
CA ARG A 95 6.07 7.23 4.42
C ARG A 95 5.92 7.63 5.87
N ASP A 96 7.02 8.02 6.53
CA ASP A 96 6.97 8.39 7.95
C ASP A 96 6.09 9.63 8.20
N ALA A 97 6.09 10.59 7.27
CA ALA A 97 5.19 11.74 7.32
C ALA A 97 3.72 11.33 7.20
N ALA A 98 3.39 10.38 6.31
CA ALA A 98 2.05 9.84 6.19
C ALA A 98 1.63 9.13 7.49
N LEU A 99 2.47 8.26 8.04
CA LEU A 99 2.17 7.52 9.27
C LEU A 99 2.00 8.42 10.50
N SER A 100 2.69 9.57 10.56
CA SER A 100 2.54 10.52 11.67
C SER A 100 1.13 11.09 11.84
N TYR A 101 0.29 11.02 10.79
CA TYR A 101 -1.10 11.46 10.89
C TYR A 101 -1.99 10.47 11.68
N ALA A 102 -1.74 9.17 11.54
CA ALA A 102 -2.53 8.10 12.17
C ALA A 102 -2.45 8.12 13.71
N GLU A 103 -1.51 8.88 14.28
CA GLU A 103 -1.36 9.02 15.73
C GLU A 103 -2.35 10.03 16.35
N GLU A 104 -2.73 11.09 15.61
CA GLU A 104 -3.51 12.22 16.13
C GLU A 104 -4.84 12.45 15.41
N GLU A 105 -4.95 12.07 14.13
CA GLU A 105 -6.19 12.10 13.33
C GLU A 105 -6.98 13.41 13.42
N SER A 106 -6.30 14.55 13.36
CA SER A 106 -6.90 15.88 13.47
C SER A 106 -6.59 16.74 12.25
N PHE A 107 -7.39 17.79 12.04
CA PHE A 107 -7.11 18.76 10.97
C PHE A 107 -5.70 19.36 11.08
N GLN A 108 -5.25 19.64 12.30
CA GLN A 108 -3.92 20.18 12.56
C GLN A 108 -2.82 19.15 12.23
N SER A 109 -2.99 17.90 12.65
CA SER A 109 -2.02 16.84 12.35
C SER A 109 -1.96 16.54 10.85
N ALA A 110 -3.11 16.49 10.16
CA ALA A 110 -3.19 16.31 8.72
C ALA A 110 -2.50 17.44 7.95
N THR A 111 -2.72 18.68 8.36
CA THR A 111 -2.09 19.86 7.73
C THR A 111 -0.58 19.85 7.94
N LYS A 112 -0.12 19.47 9.14
CA LYS A 112 1.30 19.32 9.45
C LYS A 112 1.92 18.20 8.61
N ALA A 113 1.28 17.03 8.53
CA ALA A 113 1.71 15.90 7.71
C ALA A 113 1.81 16.32 6.23
N LEU A 114 0.80 17.00 5.68
CA LEU A 114 0.82 17.53 4.31
C LEU A 114 2.03 18.43 4.05
N GLY A 115 2.41 19.28 5.02
CA GLY A 115 3.62 20.10 4.92
C GLY A 115 4.90 19.28 4.74
N VAL A 116 5.06 18.20 5.51
CA VAL A 116 6.22 17.30 5.41
C VAL A 116 6.16 16.44 4.15
N LEU A 117 4.98 15.93 3.79
CA LEU A 117 4.75 15.17 2.55
C LEU A 117 5.20 15.96 1.31
N LYS A 118 4.88 17.26 1.25
CA LYS A 118 5.32 18.15 0.17
C LYS A 118 6.84 18.34 0.15
N GLN A 119 7.49 18.46 1.32
CA GLN A 119 8.95 18.53 1.41
C GLN A 119 9.59 17.22 0.94
N ALA A 120 9.05 16.07 1.35
CA ALA A 120 9.53 14.75 0.93
C ALA A 120 9.37 14.54 -0.58
N GLN A 121 8.23 14.95 -1.16
CA GLN A 121 8.01 14.94 -2.60
C GLN A 121 9.00 15.84 -3.36
N ALA A 122 9.38 16.98 -2.77
CA ALA A 122 10.33 17.91 -3.36
C ALA A 122 11.80 17.49 -3.21
N GLY A 123 12.10 16.51 -2.35
CA GLY A 123 13.47 16.12 -2.00
C GLY A 123 14.14 17.04 -0.99
N GLU A 124 13.35 17.77 -0.20
CA GLU A 124 13.79 18.84 0.70
C GLU A 124 13.62 18.50 2.18
N CYS A 125 13.08 17.31 2.49
CA CYS A 125 12.91 16.86 3.87
C CYS A 125 14.27 16.58 4.50
N LYS A 126 14.46 17.09 5.72
CA LYS A 126 15.73 17.00 6.47
C LYS A 126 15.69 15.94 7.58
N THR A 127 14.57 15.28 7.79
CA THR A 127 14.44 14.24 8.81
C THR A 127 15.15 12.98 8.35
N GLU A 128 15.81 12.32 9.29
CA GLU A 128 16.36 10.98 9.05
C GLU A 128 15.23 9.95 9.16
N SER A 129 15.13 9.08 8.16
CA SER A 129 14.14 8.01 8.08
C SER A 129 14.83 6.73 7.61
N LYS A 130 14.43 5.59 8.17
CA LYS A 130 14.98 4.28 7.77
C LYS A 130 14.37 3.84 6.43
N VAL A 131 15.14 3.13 5.61
CA VAL A 131 14.63 2.56 4.36
C VAL A 131 13.58 1.48 4.66
N GLU A 132 13.91 0.58 5.57
CA GLU A 132 13.10 -0.57 5.98
C GLU A 132 11.89 -0.15 6.83
N HIS A 133 10.71 -0.68 6.48
CA HIS A 133 9.48 -0.60 7.27
C HIS A 133 8.61 -1.83 6.92
N ALA A 134 7.93 -2.39 7.92
CA ALA A 134 7.00 -3.50 7.71
C ALA A 134 5.78 -3.05 6.87
N TRP A 135 5.39 -3.86 5.89
CA TRP A 135 4.33 -3.54 4.92
C TRP A 135 2.91 -3.64 5.49
N ASP A 136 2.74 -4.44 6.54
CA ASP A 136 1.51 -4.60 7.33
C ASP A 136 1.23 -3.42 8.28
N GLU A 137 2.19 -2.51 8.44
CA GLU A 137 2.07 -1.32 9.28
C GLU A 137 1.85 -0.02 8.48
N LEU A 138 1.71 -0.10 7.15
CA LEU A 138 1.65 1.08 6.27
C LEU A 138 0.26 1.70 6.15
N ILE A 139 -0.78 0.88 6.24
CA ILE A 139 -2.18 1.28 6.08
C ILE A 139 -3.06 0.22 6.72
N GLU A 140 -4.08 0.65 7.46
CA GLU A 140 -5.06 -0.28 8.03
C GLU A 140 -5.90 -0.95 6.93
N MET A 141 -6.32 -2.21 7.17
CA MET A 141 -7.08 -3.00 6.20
C MET A 141 -8.40 -2.33 5.76
N TYR A 142 -9.12 -1.67 6.66
CA TYR A 142 -10.40 -1.02 6.31
C TYR A 142 -10.23 0.12 5.30
N PRO A 143 -9.43 1.18 5.55
CA PRO A 143 -9.20 2.24 4.57
C PRO A 143 -8.52 1.72 3.29
N LEU A 144 -7.64 0.71 3.39
CA LEU A 144 -7.06 0.04 2.21
C LEU A 144 -8.16 -0.52 1.29
N MET A 145 -9.09 -1.30 1.84
CA MET A 145 -10.17 -1.93 1.07
C MET A 145 -11.12 -0.92 0.45
N GLU A 146 -11.43 0.16 1.18
CA GLU A 146 -12.24 1.27 0.68
C GLU A 146 -11.57 2.00 -0.50
N GLU A 147 -10.26 2.23 -0.42
CA GLU A 147 -9.49 2.80 -1.53
C GLU A 147 -9.46 1.85 -2.73
N MET A 148 -9.28 0.55 -2.48
CA MET A 148 -9.28 -0.45 -3.54
C MET A 148 -10.63 -0.49 -4.27
N ASN A 149 -11.74 -0.46 -3.54
CA ASN A 149 -13.08 -0.39 -4.12
C ASN A 149 -13.29 0.89 -4.96
N THR A 150 -12.85 2.04 -4.43
CA THR A 150 -12.93 3.32 -5.12
C THR A 150 -12.16 3.31 -6.45
N ARG A 151 -10.96 2.72 -6.47
CA ARG A 151 -10.15 2.59 -7.70
C ARG A 151 -10.73 1.57 -8.67
N ASN A 152 -11.24 0.44 -8.19
CA ASN A 152 -11.94 -0.54 -9.03
C ASN A 152 -13.11 0.12 -9.79
N ALA A 153 -13.91 0.95 -9.12
CA ALA A 153 -15.00 1.69 -9.74
C ALA A 153 -14.51 2.68 -10.82
N LYS A 154 -13.37 3.34 -10.60
CA LYS A 154 -12.74 4.23 -11.61
C LYS A 154 -12.23 3.43 -12.83
N LEU A 155 -11.60 2.28 -12.61
CA LEU A 155 -11.09 1.40 -13.66
C LEU A 155 -12.18 0.91 -14.62
N VAL A 156 -13.38 0.60 -14.11
CA VAL A 156 -14.52 0.20 -14.98
C VAL A 156 -14.79 1.24 -16.07
N ARG A 157 -14.64 2.54 -15.77
CA ARG A 157 -14.79 3.60 -16.78
C ARG A 157 -13.59 3.70 -17.71
N VAL A 158 -12.37 3.57 -17.18
CA VAL A 158 -11.13 3.59 -17.95
C VAL A 158 -11.12 2.49 -19.02
N MET A 159 -11.41 1.24 -18.63
CA MET A 159 -11.34 0.08 -19.53
C MET A 159 -12.36 0.10 -20.66
N LYS A 160 -13.48 0.84 -20.52
CA LYS A 160 -14.44 1.01 -21.63
C LYS A 160 -13.84 1.74 -22.81
N ARG A 161 -12.90 2.66 -22.56
CA ARG A 161 -12.23 3.46 -23.60
C ARG A 161 -10.88 3.95 -23.10
N PRO A 162 -9.88 3.06 -22.95
CA PRO A 162 -8.56 3.47 -22.51
C PRO A 162 -7.92 4.36 -23.57
N ARG A 163 -7.42 5.51 -23.14
CA ARG A 163 -6.71 6.47 -23.98
C ARG A 163 -5.19 6.29 -23.86
N GLY A 164 -4.73 5.47 -22.92
CA GLY A 164 -3.33 5.20 -22.64
C GLY A 164 -2.63 6.40 -22.00
N LYS A 165 -3.40 7.22 -21.27
CA LYS A 165 -2.81 8.31 -20.50
C LYS A 165 -2.18 7.75 -19.22
N PRO A 166 -1.07 8.34 -18.72
CA PRO A 166 -0.39 7.82 -17.52
C PRO A 166 -1.31 7.65 -16.30
N ASP A 167 -2.24 8.58 -16.10
CA ASP A 167 -3.20 8.58 -14.99
C ASP A 167 -4.23 7.43 -15.07
N GLU A 168 -4.48 6.88 -16.26
CA GLU A 168 -5.48 5.82 -16.45
C GLU A 168 -4.99 4.46 -15.94
N SER A 169 -3.72 4.10 -16.23
CA SER A 169 -3.12 2.87 -15.72
C SER A 169 -2.78 2.96 -14.23
N LEU A 170 -2.61 4.18 -13.72
CA LEU A 170 -2.19 4.44 -12.36
C LEU A 170 -3.13 3.85 -11.29
N HIS A 171 -4.44 3.80 -11.57
CA HIS A 171 -5.39 3.12 -10.70
C HIS A 171 -5.02 1.65 -10.50
N ALA A 172 -4.74 0.92 -11.58
CA ALA A 172 -4.37 -0.49 -11.50
C ALA A 172 -2.97 -0.69 -10.89
N THR A 173 -2.00 0.18 -11.22
CA THR A 173 -0.67 0.15 -10.58
C THR A 173 -0.76 0.35 -9.06
N THR A 174 -1.56 1.33 -8.62
CA THR A 174 -1.76 1.58 -7.18
C THR A 174 -2.43 0.41 -6.48
N LEU A 175 -3.44 -0.19 -7.09
CA LEU A 175 -4.08 -1.40 -6.58
C LEU A 175 -3.08 -2.55 -6.42
N ALA A 176 -2.16 -2.70 -7.37
CA ALA A 176 -1.10 -3.71 -7.29
C ALA A 176 -0.11 -3.41 -6.14
N VAL A 177 0.23 -2.15 -5.89
CA VAL A 177 1.08 -1.77 -4.73
C VAL A 177 0.34 -1.98 -3.41
N LEU A 178 -0.93 -1.57 -3.29
CA LEU A 178 -1.73 -1.79 -2.08
C LEU A 178 -1.90 -3.28 -1.78
N ALA A 179 -1.97 -4.13 -2.80
CA ALA A 179 -2.04 -5.57 -2.62
C ALA A 179 -0.76 -6.18 -2.00
N ILE A 180 0.36 -5.45 -1.95
CA ILE A 180 1.56 -5.83 -1.19
C ILE A 180 1.32 -5.65 0.31
N ALA A 181 0.76 -4.50 0.72
CA ALA A 181 0.36 -4.26 2.11
C ALA A 181 -0.71 -5.28 2.55
N MET A 182 -1.70 -5.54 1.69
CA MET A 182 -2.71 -6.58 1.91
C MET A 182 -2.08 -7.97 2.09
N LEU A 183 -1.10 -8.33 1.24
CA LEU A 183 -0.39 -9.60 1.35
C LEU A 183 0.36 -9.75 2.69
N ALA A 184 0.92 -8.66 3.20
CA ALA A 184 1.68 -8.64 4.45
C ALA A 184 0.77 -8.66 5.68
N ASP A 185 -0.32 -7.88 5.67
CA ASP A 185 -1.25 -7.78 6.79
C ASP A 185 -2.18 -9.00 6.86
N THR A 186 -1.84 -9.94 7.73
CA THR A 186 -2.67 -11.12 8.02
C THR A 186 -3.63 -10.92 9.19
N SER A 187 -3.71 -9.72 9.78
CA SER A 187 -4.62 -9.42 10.89
C SER A 187 -6.12 -9.71 10.62
N PRO A 188 -6.62 -9.67 9.36
CA PRO A 188 -8.00 -10.05 9.08
C PRO A 188 -8.26 -11.56 9.08
N VAL A 189 -7.21 -12.39 9.09
CA VAL A 189 -7.33 -13.85 9.01
C VAL A 189 -7.50 -14.42 10.41
N PHE A 190 -8.63 -15.07 10.68
CA PHE A 190 -8.95 -15.59 12.01
C PHE A 190 -8.30 -16.95 12.33
N ASP A 191 -8.16 -17.82 11.33
CA ASP A 191 -7.47 -19.11 11.45
C ASP A 191 -6.14 -19.05 10.69
N ASP A 192 -5.02 -19.22 11.41
CA ASP A 192 -3.67 -19.23 10.83
C ASP A 192 -3.53 -20.23 9.67
N ALA A 193 -4.33 -21.30 9.63
CA ALA A 193 -4.35 -22.27 8.54
C ALA A 193 -4.84 -21.68 7.20
N ASP A 194 -5.56 -20.56 7.23
CA ASP A 194 -6.06 -19.86 6.05
C ASP A 194 -5.11 -18.75 5.55
N ILE A 195 -4.04 -18.42 6.28
CA ILE A 195 -3.01 -17.45 5.83
C ILE A 195 -2.49 -17.76 4.42
N PRO A 196 -2.18 -19.03 4.04
CA PRO A 196 -1.77 -19.34 2.67
C PRO A 196 -2.81 -18.99 1.61
N LYS A 197 -4.12 -19.10 1.91
CA LYS A 197 -5.19 -18.72 0.97
C LYS A 197 -5.27 -17.21 0.82
N TRP A 198 -5.26 -16.49 1.94
CA TRP A 198 -5.19 -15.02 1.97
C TRP A 198 -4.04 -14.49 1.11
N GLN A 199 -2.85 -15.04 1.32
CA GLN A 199 -1.66 -14.68 0.56
C GLN A 199 -1.79 -15.08 -0.91
N GLY A 200 -2.39 -16.24 -1.21
CA GLY A 200 -2.70 -16.69 -2.55
C GLY A 200 -3.56 -15.68 -3.33
N TRP A 201 -4.72 -15.32 -2.79
CA TRP A 201 -5.62 -14.35 -3.43
C TRP A 201 -5.02 -12.94 -3.51
N SER A 202 -4.25 -12.52 -2.50
CA SER A 202 -3.54 -11.23 -2.54
C SER A 202 -2.53 -11.17 -3.70
N ASN A 203 -1.78 -12.26 -3.90
CA ASN A 203 -0.87 -12.39 -5.03
C ASN A 203 -1.62 -12.40 -6.38
N GLU A 204 -2.69 -13.19 -6.50
CA GLU A 204 -3.49 -13.26 -7.73
C GLU A 204 -4.10 -11.90 -8.10
N TYR A 205 -4.67 -11.20 -7.12
CA TYR A 205 -5.21 -9.86 -7.31
C TYR A 205 -4.13 -8.90 -7.82
N ARG A 206 -2.97 -8.85 -7.14
CA ARG A 206 -1.84 -8.00 -7.54
C ARG A 206 -1.40 -8.28 -8.97
N GLU A 207 -1.14 -9.54 -9.30
CA GLU A 207 -0.66 -9.93 -10.62
C GLU A 207 -1.67 -9.60 -11.72
N ASN A 208 -2.97 -9.78 -11.45
CA ASN A 208 -4.01 -9.41 -12.40
C ASN A 208 -4.09 -7.89 -12.57
N MET A 209 -3.93 -7.09 -11.50
CA MET A 209 -3.90 -5.63 -11.59
C MET A 209 -2.69 -5.09 -12.35
N MET A 210 -1.52 -5.74 -12.24
CA MET A 210 -0.37 -5.42 -13.09
C MET A 210 -0.70 -5.60 -14.58
N LYS A 211 -1.37 -6.71 -14.94
CA LYS A 211 -1.81 -6.97 -16.32
C LYS A 211 -2.91 -6.01 -16.79
N VAL A 212 -3.79 -5.56 -15.88
CA VAL A 212 -4.75 -4.48 -16.18
C VAL A 212 -4.00 -3.18 -16.52
N ALA A 213 -3.00 -2.80 -15.71
CA ALA A 213 -2.21 -1.59 -15.95
C ALA A 213 -1.54 -1.62 -17.33
N ASP A 214 -0.91 -2.74 -17.69
CA ASP A 214 -0.25 -2.92 -18.98
C ASP A 214 -1.23 -2.86 -20.16
N ALA A 215 -2.39 -3.52 -20.04
CA ALA A 215 -3.43 -3.48 -21.07
C ALA A 215 -4.02 -2.06 -21.23
N VAL A 216 -4.21 -1.32 -20.14
CA VAL A 216 -4.66 0.09 -20.18
C VAL A 216 -3.63 0.98 -20.87
N ARG A 217 -2.33 0.83 -20.58
CA ARG A 217 -1.23 1.52 -21.28
C ARG A 217 -1.25 1.20 -22.78
N ALA A 218 -1.49 -0.06 -23.13
CA ALA A 218 -1.60 -0.53 -24.51
C ALA A 218 -2.92 -0.13 -25.22
N LYS A 219 -3.84 0.57 -24.52
CA LYS A 219 -5.17 0.94 -25.01
C LYS A 219 -6.06 -0.25 -25.37
N ASP A 220 -5.80 -1.40 -24.74
CA ASP A 220 -6.56 -2.63 -24.93
C ASP A 220 -7.58 -2.81 -23.80
N GLY A 221 -8.75 -2.19 -23.97
CA GLY A 221 -9.84 -2.25 -22.99
C GLY A 221 -10.41 -3.66 -22.81
N THR A 222 -10.35 -4.50 -23.84
CA THR A 222 -10.85 -5.87 -23.81
C THR A 222 -9.95 -6.75 -22.94
N THR A 223 -8.64 -6.71 -23.18
CA THR A 223 -7.67 -7.44 -22.36
C THR A 223 -7.64 -6.91 -20.93
N ALA A 224 -7.70 -5.58 -20.74
CA ALA A 224 -7.81 -4.98 -19.42
C ALA A 224 -9.03 -5.51 -18.67
N ARG A 225 -10.20 -5.59 -19.33
CA ARG A 225 -11.42 -6.12 -18.73
C ARG A 225 -11.29 -7.58 -18.32
N GLN A 226 -10.69 -8.43 -19.15
CA GLN A 226 -10.48 -9.85 -18.83
C GLN A 226 -9.63 -10.04 -17.57
N TRP A 227 -8.54 -9.27 -17.42
CA TRP A 227 -7.71 -9.34 -16.23
C TRP A 227 -8.38 -8.73 -15.00
N PHE A 228 -9.15 -7.66 -15.19
CA PHE A 228 -9.94 -7.05 -14.12
C PHE A 228 -11.00 -8.00 -13.56
N ASP A 229 -11.70 -8.75 -14.43
CA ASP A 229 -12.67 -9.75 -13.98
C ASP A 229 -11.99 -10.87 -13.18
N LYS A 230 -10.78 -11.31 -13.58
CA LYS A 230 -9.99 -12.28 -12.80
C LYS A 230 -9.54 -11.72 -11.44
N ALA A 231 -9.15 -10.46 -11.39
CA ALA A 231 -8.81 -9.81 -10.12
C ALA A 231 -10.03 -9.79 -9.18
N ASN A 232 -11.21 -9.45 -9.68
CA ASN A 232 -12.43 -9.44 -8.84
C ASN A 232 -12.84 -10.84 -8.38
N ILE A 233 -12.59 -11.89 -9.17
CA ILE A 233 -12.80 -13.28 -8.72
C ILE A 233 -11.97 -13.57 -7.46
N ALA A 234 -10.72 -13.10 -7.40
CA ALA A 234 -9.89 -13.25 -6.20
C ALA A 234 -10.46 -12.48 -5.00
N CYS A 235 -10.99 -11.26 -5.21
CA CYS A 235 -11.69 -10.52 -4.15
C CYS A 235 -12.93 -11.27 -3.66
N ASP A 236 -13.77 -11.76 -4.57
CA ASP A 236 -15.02 -12.46 -4.24
C ASP A 236 -14.73 -13.75 -3.46
N GLN A 237 -13.72 -14.51 -3.86
CA GLN A 237 -13.29 -15.71 -3.15
C GLN A 237 -12.73 -15.39 -1.76
N CYS A 238 -11.90 -14.36 -1.65
CA CYS A 238 -11.34 -13.93 -0.37
C CYS A 238 -12.45 -13.50 0.61
N HIS A 239 -13.43 -12.72 0.15
CA HIS A 239 -14.58 -12.34 1.00
C HIS A 239 -15.40 -13.57 1.39
N ALA A 240 -15.71 -14.46 0.44
CA ALA A 240 -16.53 -15.64 0.74
C ALA A 240 -15.91 -16.61 1.77
N GLU A 241 -14.58 -16.69 1.87
CA GLU A 241 -13.90 -17.64 2.77
C GLU A 241 -13.30 -17.01 4.04
N ILE A 242 -12.84 -15.76 3.97
CA ILE A 242 -12.11 -15.12 5.09
C ILE A 242 -12.95 -14.04 5.78
N ARG A 243 -13.83 -13.37 5.04
CA ARG A 243 -14.47 -12.14 5.51
C ARG A 243 -15.87 -11.98 4.92
N ASP A 244 -16.85 -12.62 5.57
CA ASP A 244 -18.29 -12.35 5.40
C ASP A 244 -18.67 -11.01 6.06
#